data_AF-A0A6I1VYC9-F1
#
_entry.id   AF-A0A6I1VYC9-F1
#
_cell.length_a   1.000
_cell.length_b   1.000
_cell.length_c   1.000
_cell.angle_alpha   90.00
_cell.angle_beta   90.00
_cell.angle_gamma   90.00
#
_symmetry.space_group_name_H-M   'P 1'
#
loop_
_entity.id
_entity.type
_entity.pdbx_description
1 polymer ?
#
loop_
_entity_poly.entity_id
_entity_poly.type
_entity_poly.pdbx_seq_one_letter_code
_entity_poly.pdbx_strand_id
1 'polypeptide(L)' 'TEELGTGVIAFTPLAQGLLTDKYLNGIPADARVNRPGGGSLQSKHLSESNIAHVRALNEIAKRRGQSLAQLALAWT' A
#
# COMPACT_ATOMS: atom_id res chain seq x y z
N THR A 1 -1.12 -23.06 -5.44
CA THR A 1 -1.82 -23.73 -4.35
C THR A 1 -3.06 -24.46 -4.81
N GLU A 2 -3.74 -24.01 -5.88
CA GLU A 2 -4.92 -24.68 -6.45
C GLU A 2 -4.71 -26.17 -6.72
N GLU A 3 -3.61 -26.56 -7.38
CA GLU A 3 -3.32 -27.99 -7.65
C GLU A 3 -3.20 -28.85 -6.39
N LEU A 4 -2.83 -28.24 -5.25
CA LEU A 4 -2.65 -28.91 -3.96
C LEU A 4 -3.86 -28.73 -3.02
N GLY A 5 -4.95 -28.08 -3.47
CA GLY A 5 -6.14 -27.82 -2.66
C GLY A 5 -5.89 -27.02 -1.37
N THR A 6 -4.80 -26.26 -1.30
CA THR A 6 -4.37 -25.58 -0.07
C THR A 6 -4.89 -24.13 -0.01
N GLY A 7 -5.39 -23.71 1.15
CA GLY A 7 -5.83 -22.33 1.39
C GLY A 7 -4.68 -21.32 1.48
N VAL A 8 -4.94 -20.06 1.10
CA VAL A 8 -3.98 -18.96 1.15
C VAL A 8 -4.59 -17.78 1.89
N ILE A 9 -3.80 -17.15 2.75
CA ILE A 9 -4.16 -15.89 3.42
C ILE A 9 -3.15 -14.84 3.00
N ALA A 10 -3.63 -13.80 2.29
CA ALA A 10 -2.80 -12.67 1.91
C ALA A 10 -2.40 -11.86 3.16
N PHE A 11 -1.10 -11.64 3.35
CA PHE A 11 -0.57 -10.86 4.47
C PHE A 11 -0.02 -9.52 3.98
N THR A 12 -0.23 -8.47 4.78
CA THR A 12 0.14 -7.08 4.46
C THR A 12 -0.34 -6.60 3.08
N PRO A 13 -1.64 -6.68 2.77
CA PRO A 13 -2.17 -6.32 1.45
C PRO A 13 -2.00 -4.82 1.11
N LEU A 14 -1.78 -3.98 2.12
CA LEU A 14 -1.60 -2.53 1.95
C LEU A 14 -0.13 -2.10 1.94
N ALA A 15 0.82 -3.03 1.91
CA ALA A 15 2.27 -2.75 1.96
C ALA A 15 2.62 -1.75 3.10
N GLN A 16 2.26 -2.12 4.33
CA GLN A 16 2.43 -1.31 5.55
C GLN A 16 1.73 0.07 5.51
N GLY A 17 0.76 0.26 4.60
CA GLY A 17 0.02 1.50 4.40
C GLY A 17 0.46 2.31 3.18
N LEU A 18 1.46 1.83 2.42
CA LEU A 18 1.90 2.47 1.17
C LEU A 18 0.78 2.54 0.13
N LEU A 19 -0.04 1.49 0.03
CA LEU A 19 -1.18 1.42 -0.89
C LEU A 19 -2.43 2.08 -0.28
N THR A 20 -2.26 3.26 0.29
CA THR A 20 -3.32 4.11 0.85
C THR A 20 -3.04 5.58 0.50
N ASP A 21 -3.97 6.46 0.85
CA ASP A 21 -3.82 7.90 0.57
C ASP A 21 -2.79 8.58 1.49
N LYS A 22 -2.32 7.88 2.54
CA LYS A 22 -1.49 8.43 3.63
C LYS A 22 -0.23 9.14 3.16
N TYR A 23 0.41 8.64 2.10
CA TYR A 23 1.72 9.13 1.65
C TYR A 23 1.65 9.98 0.38
N LEU A 24 0.45 10.23 -0.15
CA LEU A 24 0.27 11.00 -1.38
C LEU A 24 0.67 12.48 -1.23
N ASN A 25 0.68 13.01 0.00
CA ASN A 25 0.96 14.42 0.27
C ASN A 25 2.15 14.60 1.22
N GLY A 26 3.11 13.66 1.17
CA GLY A 26 4.27 13.63 2.05
C GLY A 26 4.14 12.60 3.17
N ILE A 27 5.15 12.56 4.05
CA ILE A 27 5.24 11.58 5.14
C ILE A 27 4.73 12.24 6.42
N PRO A 28 3.61 11.79 7.01
CA PRO A 28 3.16 12.28 8.31
C PRO A 28 4.23 12.09 9.39
N ALA A 29 4.38 13.04 10.31
CA ALA A 29 5.38 12.97 11.38
C ALA A 29 5.24 11.68 12.21
N ASP A 30 4.01 11.28 12.48
CA ASP A 30 3.67 10.08 13.24
C ASP A 30 3.59 8.82 12.35
N ALA A 31 4.06 8.84 11.11
CA ALA A 31 3.99 7.69 10.22
C ALA A 31 4.79 6.49 10.75
N ARG A 32 4.39 5.28 10.35
CA ARG A 32 5.04 4.02 10.78
C ARG A 32 6.54 4.02 10.55
N VAL A 33 7.00 4.56 9.41
CA VAL A 33 8.42 4.68 9.04
C VAL A 33 9.24 5.48 10.08
N ASN A 34 8.59 6.34 10.86
CA ASN A 34 9.24 7.18 11.89
C ASN A 34 9.13 6.59 13.31
N ARG A 35 8.42 5.47 13.51
CA ARG A 35 8.19 4.89 14.85
C ARG A 35 9.10 3.69 15.12
N PRO A 36 9.49 3.44 16.39
CA PRO A 36 10.11 2.18 16.79
C PRO A 36 9.25 0.98 16.35
N GLY A 37 9.89 -0.07 15.81
CA GLY A 37 9.19 -1.23 15.23
C GLY A 37 8.65 -1.02 13.81
N GLY A 38 8.90 0.15 13.20
CA GLY A 38 8.51 0.47 11.82
C GLY A 38 9.42 -0.08 10.72
N GLY A 39 10.46 -0.85 11.06
CA GLY A 39 11.56 -1.20 10.15
C GLY A 39 11.19 -1.99 8.88
N SER A 40 9.98 -2.57 8.81
CA SER A 40 9.46 -3.20 7.60
C SER A 40 9.07 -2.19 6.51
N LEU A 41 8.73 -0.95 6.88
CA LEU A 41 8.53 0.16 5.95
C LEU A 41 9.72 1.12 6.08
N GLN A 42 10.62 1.08 5.10
CA GLN A 42 11.83 1.90 5.06
C GLN A 42 11.61 3.14 4.19
N SER A 43 12.38 4.21 4.44
CA SER A 43 12.29 5.45 3.64
C SER A 43 12.50 5.22 2.14
N LYS A 44 13.32 4.24 1.75
CA LYS A 44 13.52 3.85 0.34
C LYS A 44 12.24 3.34 -0.34
N HIS A 45 11.29 2.77 0.42
CA HIS A 45 9.99 2.33 -0.11
C HIS A 45 9.08 3.52 -0.42
N LEU A 46 9.34 4.68 0.19
CA LEU A 46 8.67 5.96 -0.05
C LEU A 46 9.48 6.83 -1.05
N SER A 47 10.21 6.20 -1.97
CA SER A 47 10.91 6.90 -3.04
C SER A 47 9.93 7.64 -3.96
N GLU A 48 10.41 8.68 -4.63
CA GLU A 48 9.60 9.45 -5.58
C GLU A 48 8.96 8.56 -6.67
N SER A 49 9.71 7.59 -7.19
CA SER A 49 9.22 6.61 -8.16
C SER A 49 8.06 5.78 -7.61
N ASN A 50 8.18 5.26 -6.39
CA ASN A 50 7.09 4.50 -5.76
C ASN A 50 5.86 5.38 -5.51
N ILE A 51 6.06 6.61 -5.03
CA ILE A 51 4.95 7.55 -4.81
C ILE A 51 4.27 7.92 -6.13
N ALA A 52 5.02 8.03 -7.24
CA ALA A 52 4.44 8.25 -8.57
C ALA A 52 3.52 7.09 -9.00
N HIS A 53 3.95 5.83 -8.78
CA HIS A 53 3.09 4.66 -9.03
C HIS A 53 1.85 4.66 -8.14
N VAL A 54 1.99 4.96 -6.85
CA VAL A 54 0.88 5.04 -5.90
C VAL A 54 -0.13 6.12 -6.32
N ARG A 55 0.33 7.28 -6.82
CA ARG A 55 -0.56 8.30 -7.41
C ARG A 55 -1.32 7.76 -8.62
N ALA A 56 -0.64 7.08 -9.54
CA ALA A 56 -1.29 6.50 -10.73
C ALA A 56 -2.35 5.45 -10.36
N LEU A 57 -2.05 4.59 -9.38
CA LEU A 57 -3.02 3.62 -8.84
C LEU A 57 -4.21 4.33 -8.17
N ASN A 58 -3.97 5.43 -7.45
CA ASN A 58 -5.05 6.20 -6.84
C ASN A 58 -6.00 6.80 -7.90
N GLU A 59 -5.47 7.25 -9.04
CA GLU A 59 -6.32 7.72 -10.13
C GLU A 59 -7.17 6.58 -10.75
N ILE A 60 -6.65 5.35 -10.79
CA ILE A 60 -7.44 4.17 -11.17
C ILE A 60 -8.56 3.92 -10.14
N ALA A 61 -8.23 3.97 -8.85
CA ALA A 61 -9.19 3.76 -7.77
C ALA A 61 -10.34 4.77 -7.83
N LYS A 62 -10.01 6.07 -7.99
CA LYS A 62 -10.99 7.15 -8.15
C LYS A 62 -11.93 6.92 -9.33
N ARG A 63 -11.41 6.52 -10.50
CA ARG A 63 -12.24 6.20 -11.69
C ARG A 63 -13.22 5.05 -11.43
N ARG A 64 -12.92 4.17 -10.48
CA ARG A 64 -13.77 3.03 -10.08
C ARG A 64 -14.70 3.37 -8.90
N GLY A 65 -14.65 4.60 -8.37
CA GLY A 65 -15.42 4.98 -7.17
C GLY A 65 -14.93 4.29 -5.89
N GLN A 66 -13.65 3.93 -5.82
CA GLN A 66 -13.03 3.23 -4.70
C GLN A 66 -11.89 4.06 -4.10
N SER A 67 -11.57 3.84 -2.82
CA SER A 67 -10.30 4.30 -2.26
C SER A 67 -9.13 3.46 -2.78
N LEU A 68 -7.90 3.97 -2.73
CA LEU A 68 -6.73 3.19 -3.10
C LEU A 68 -6.59 1.90 -2.27
N ALA A 69 -6.92 1.97 -0.98
CA ALA A 69 -6.90 0.80 -0.10
C ALA A 69 -7.93 -0.26 -0.53
N GLN A 70 -9.13 0.15 -0.94
CA GLN A 70 -10.15 -0.75 -1.47
C GLN A 70 -9.70 -1.40 -2.79
N LEU A 71 -9.10 -0.63 -3.70
CA LEU A 71 -8.52 -1.17 -4.92
C LEU A 71 -7.44 -2.22 -4.61
N ALA A 72 -6.54 -1.94 -3.67
CA ALA A 72 -5.48 -2.86 -3.27
C ALA A 72 -6.05 -4.17 -2.70
N LEU A 73 -7.06 -4.10 -1.82
CA LEU A 73 -7.73 -5.27 -1.25
C LEU A 73 -8.54 -6.07 -2.28
N ALA A 74 -9.14 -5.41 -3.26
CA ALA A 74 -9.88 -6.10 -4.32
C ALA A 74 -8.97 -6.80 -5.34
N TRP A 75 -7.68 -6.46 -5.37
CA TRP A 75 -6.71 -7.05 -6.27
C TRP A 75 -5.98 -8.28 -5.70
N THR A 76 -5.93 -8.41 -4.36
CA THR A 76 -5.30 -9.55 -3.68
C THR A 76 -6.11 -10.82 -3.79
#